data_AF-A0A2D7IFD4-F1
#
_entry.id   AF-A0A2D7IFD4-F1
#
_cell.length_a   1.000
_cell.length_b   1.000
_cell.length_c   1.000
_cell.angle_alpha   90.00
_cell.angle_beta   90.00
_cell.angle_gamma   90.00
#
_symmetry.space_group_name_H-M   'P 1'
#
loop_
_entity.id
_entity.type
_entity.pdbx_description
1 polymer ?
#
loop_
_entity_poly.entity_id
_entity_poly.type
_entity_poly.pdbx_seq_one_letter_code
_entity_poly.pdbx_strand_id
1 'polypeptide(L)'
;MTSEQLEQLAQLVANKIFERMTELPTWEPMTPQEFFHHQVDAFGNIKYSSRKDLLAAQLNELSAQREKLLKEEKYELLTELQEIYDKLKKEYDNL
;
A
#
# COMPACT_ATOMS: atom_id res chain seq x y z
N MET A 1 -37.72 -32.29 -19.96
CA MET A 1 -37.40 -30.88 -20.25
C MET A 1 -37.58 -30.64 -21.72
N THR A 2 -38.28 -29.58 -22.11
CA THR A 2 -38.47 -29.20 -23.52
C THR A 2 -37.33 -28.30 -23.98
N SER A 3 -37.09 -28.20 -25.29
CA SER A 3 -36.03 -27.35 -25.87
C SER A 3 -36.16 -25.89 -25.41
N GLU A 4 -37.38 -25.37 -25.31
CA GLU A 4 -37.66 -24.00 -24.83
C GLU A 4 -37.20 -23.79 -23.38
N GLN A 5 -37.35 -24.79 -22.50
CA GLN A 5 -36.92 -24.67 -21.10
C GLN A 5 -35.41 -24.55 -20.96
N LEU A 6 -34.66 -25.21 -21.85
CA LEU A 6 -33.19 -25.12 -21.90
C LEU A 6 -32.74 -23.75 -22.42
N GLU A 7 -33.41 -23.20 -23.44
CA GLU A 7 -33.11 -21.86 -23.95
C GLU A 7 -33.40 -20.78 -22.90
N GLN A 8 -34.54 -20.87 -22.20
CA GLN A 8 -34.87 -19.95 -21.12
C GLN A 8 -33.85 -20.01 -19.97
N LEU A 9 -33.39 -21.21 -19.62
CA LEU A 9 -32.38 -21.39 -18.59
C LEU A 9 -31.01 -20.83 -19.03
N ALA A 10 -30.63 -21.06 -20.29
CA ALA A 10 -29.41 -20.48 -20.86
C ALA A 10 -29.46 -18.95 -20.85
N GLN A 11 -30.61 -18.36 -21.19
CA GLN A 11 -30.79 -16.90 -21.17
C GLN A 11 -30.69 -16.33 -19.74
N LEU A 12 -31.28 -17.00 -18.76
CA LEU A 12 -31.21 -16.58 -17.35
C LEU A 12 -29.77 -16.66 -16.81
N VAL A 13 -29.03 -17.71 -17.16
CA VAL A 13 -27.62 -17.85 -16.78
C VAL A 13 -26.77 -16.77 -17.44
N ALA A 14 -26.99 -16.50 -18.74
CA ALA A 14 -26.28 -15.45 -19.46
C ALA A 14 -26.52 -14.07 -18.83
N ASN A 15 -27.77 -13.73 -18.52
CA ASN A 15 -28.11 -12.45 -17.88
C ASN A 15 -27.46 -12.31 -16.50
N LYS A 16 -27.48 -13.37 -15.68
CA LYS A 16 -26.88 -13.36 -14.34
C LYS A 16 -25.35 -13.23 -14.38
N ILE A 17 -24.70 -13.86 -15.37
CA ILE A 17 -23.26 -13.70 -15.59
C ILE A 17 -22.97 -12.26 -16.03
N PHE A 18 -23.80 -11.68 -16.88
CA PHE A 18 -23.64 -10.30 -17.35
C PHE A 18 -23.76 -9.29 -16.19
N GLU A 19 -24.79 -9.41 -15.35
CA GLU A 19 -24.97 -8.61 -14.14
C GLU A 19 -23.74 -8.71 -13.22
N ARG A 20 -23.23 -9.93 -12.99
CA ARG A 20 -22.04 -10.16 -12.15
C ARG A 20 -20.77 -9.55 -12.76
N MET A 21 -20.63 -9.53 -14.08
CA MET A 21 -19.50 -8.90 -14.75
C MET A 21 -19.57 -7.37 -14.67
N THR A 22 -20.77 -6.78 -14.71
CA THR A 22 -20.95 -5.33 -14.53
C THR A 22 -20.70 -4.84 -13.11
N GLU A 23 -20.82 -5.73 -12.11
CA GLU A 23 -20.52 -5.44 -10.71
C GLU A 23 -19.04 -5.59 -10.34
N LEU A 24 -18.19 -6.08 -11.27
CA LEU A 24 -16.77 -6.15 -10.99
C LEU A 24 -16.24 -4.71 -10.81
N PRO A 25 -15.52 -4.42 -9.72
CA PRO A 25 -14.93 -3.11 -9.54
C PRO A 25 -14.04 -2.84 -10.76
N THR A 26 -14.38 -1.80 -11.51
CA THR A 26 -13.52 -1.28 -12.57
C THR A 26 -12.24 -0.82 -11.90
N TRP A 27 -11.20 -1.66 -11.98
CA TRP A 27 -9.89 -1.28 -11.50
C TRP A 27 -9.33 -0.30 -12.53
N GLU A 28 -9.52 0.98 -12.25
CA GLU A 28 -8.92 2.02 -13.09
C GLU A 28 -7.41 1.80 -13.09
N PRO A 29 -6.77 1.74 -14.27
CA PRO A 29 -5.33 1.56 -14.34
C PRO A 29 -4.67 2.75 -13.66
N MET A 30 -3.88 2.46 -12.62
CA MET A 30 -3.11 3.45 -11.88
C MET A 30 -2.23 4.26 -12.84
N THR A 31 -2.21 5.58 -12.66
CA THR A 31 -1.34 6.44 -13.45
C THR A 31 0.14 6.22 -13.07
N PRO A 32 1.10 6.44 -13.99
CA PRO A 32 2.53 6.33 -13.66
C PRO A 32 2.93 7.21 -12.47
N GLN A 33 2.31 8.37 -12.31
CA GLN A 33 2.56 9.27 -11.19
C GLN A 33 2.09 8.65 -9.87
N GLU A 34 0.88 8.08 -9.81
CA GLU A 34 0.38 7.40 -8.62
C GLU A 34 1.23 6.18 -8.24
N PHE A 35 1.77 5.46 -9.22
CA PHE A 35 2.67 4.33 -8.98
C PHE A 35 3.90 4.70 -8.14
N PHE A 36 4.51 5.87 -8.39
CA PHE A 36 5.65 6.33 -7.60
C PHE A 36 5.30 6.76 -6.17
N HIS A 37 4.00 6.97 -5.87
CA HIS A 37 3.54 7.29 -4.52
C HIS A 37 3.23 6.03 -3.68
N HIS A 38 3.20 4.85 -4.30
CA HIS A 38 2.93 3.59 -3.63
C HIS A 38 4.18 2.71 -3.55
N GLN A 39 4.41 2.10 -2.38
CA GLN A 39 5.39 1.02 -2.30
C GLN A 39 4.81 -0.20 -3.00
N VAL A 40 5.47 -0.66 -4.05
CA VAL A 40 5.10 -1.86 -4.80
C VAL A 40 6.06 -3.01 -4.51
N ASP A 41 5.52 -4.23 -4.46
CA ASP A 41 6.36 -5.42 -4.35
C ASP A 41 7.04 -5.78 -5.68
N ALA A 42 7.95 -6.76 -5.67
CA ALA A 42 8.60 -7.29 -6.88
C ALA A 42 7.60 -7.79 -7.95
N PHE A 43 6.36 -8.07 -7.57
CA PHE A 43 5.27 -8.49 -8.44
C PHE A 43 4.33 -7.34 -8.87
N GLY A 44 4.62 -6.09 -8.51
CA GLY A 44 3.82 -4.92 -8.89
C GLY A 44 2.54 -4.71 -8.07
N ASN A 45 2.32 -5.51 -7.02
CA ASN A 45 1.22 -5.31 -6.08
C ASN A 45 1.53 -4.14 -5.14
N ILE A 46 0.55 -3.28 -4.91
CA ILE A 46 0.63 -2.21 -3.90
C ILE A 46 0.75 -2.88 -2.53
N LYS A 47 1.86 -2.63 -1.84
CA LYS A 47 1.99 -3.00 -0.43
C LYS A 47 1.17 -2.01 0.39
N TYR A 48 0.09 -2.51 0.97
CA TYR A 48 -0.62 -1.82 2.04
C TYR A 48 0.16 -1.98 3.34
N SER A 49 1.32 -1.31 3.43
CA SER A 49 2.03 -1.18 4.70
C SER A 49 1.16 -0.39 5.67
N SER A 50 0.91 -0.92 6.85
CA SER A 50 0.16 -0.19 7.87
C SER A 50 0.91 1.11 8.22
N ARG A 51 0.19 2.12 8.72
CA ARG A 51 0.84 3.36 9.18
C ARG A 51 1.95 3.07 10.21
N LYS A 52 1.75 2.05 11.03
CA LYS A 52 2.72 1.57 12.01
C LYS A 52 3.97 0.98 11.36
N ASP A 53 3.82 0.22 10.29
CA ASP A 53 4.95 -0.36 9.54
C ASP A 53 5.76 0.72 8.81
N LEU A 54 5.09 1.74 8.26
CA LEU A 54 5.77 2.88 7.64
C LEU A 54 6.59 3.67 8.66
N LEU A 55 6.02 3.94 9.84
CA LEU A 55 6.73 4.58 10.94
C LEU A 55 7.92 3.74 11.42
N ALA A 56 7.75 2.42 11.53
CA ALA A 56 8.85 1.52 11.90
C ALA A 56 9.99 1.56 10.88
N ALA A 57 9.67 1.58 9.57
CA ALA A 57 10.67 1.71 8.52
C ALA A 57 11.42 3.05 8.61
N GLN A 58 10.71 4.15 8.82
CA GLN A 58 11.32 5.48 8.99
C GLN A 58 12.21 5.57 10.24
N LEU A 59 11.82 4.97 11.35
CA LEU A 59 12.64 4.90 12.57
C LEU A 59 13.93 4.11 12.35
N ASN A 60 13.87 3.01 11.60
CA ASN A 60 15.05 2.23 11.22
C ASN A 60 15.98 3.03 10.30
N GLU A 61 15.44 3.73 9.30
CA GLU A 61 16.23 4.56 8.39
C GLU A 61 16.93 5.71 9.13
N LEU A 62 16.22 6.37 10.05
CA LEU A 62 16.79 7.41 10.93
C LEU A 62 17.92 6.84 11.80
N SER A 63 17.78 5.62 12.33
CA SER A 63 18.85 4.99 13.10
C SER A 63 20.11 4.74 12.27
N ALA A 64 19.96 4.28 11.02
CA ALA A 64 21.08 4.09 10.10
C ALA A 64 21.75 5.43 9.72
N GLN A 65 20.96 6.48 9.50
CA GLN A 65 21.48 7.83 9.24
C GLN A 65 22.22 8.40 10.46
N ARG A 66 21.73 8.12 11.68
CA ARG A 66 22.40 8.49 12.94
C ARG A 66 23.80 7.86 13.02
N GLU A 67 23.92 6.57 12.74
CA GLU A 67 25.22 5.89 12.72
C GLU A 67 26.17 6.48 11.68
N LYS A 68 25.65 6.89 10.52
CA LYS A 68 26.44 7.54 9.48
C LYS A 68 26.93 8.93 9.92
N LEU A 69 26.06 9.74 10.51
CA LEU A 69 26.42 11.07 11.03
C LEU A 69 27.43 11.00 12.17
N LEU A 70 27.36 9.97 13.02
CA LEU A 70 28.36 9.70 14.05
C LEU A 70 29.73 9.41 13.44
N LYS A 71 29.81 8.65 12.34
CA LYS A 71 31.07 8.40 11.62
C LYS A 71 31.63 9.65 10.94
N GLU A 72 30.75 10.57 10.52
CA GLU A 72 31.13 11.84 9.91
C GLU A 72 31.38 12.96 10.93
N GLU A 73 31.29 12.67 12.23
CA GLU A 73 31.48 13.63 13.34
C GLU A 73 30.54 14.87 13.26
N LYS A 74 29.38 14.72 12.61
CA LYS A 74 28.40 15.79 12.39
C LYS A 74 27.39 15.86 13.54
N TYR A 75 27.86 16.32 14.70
CA TYR A 75 27.08 16.35 15.94
C TYR A 75 25.92 17.35 15.97
N GLU A 76 25.99 18.43 15.19
CA GLU A 76 24.90 19.39 15.08
C GLU A 76 23.64 18.73 14.48
N LEU A 77 23.81 17.96 13.39
CA LEU A 77 22.71 17.25 12.74
C LEU A 77 22.18 16.08 13.56
N LEU A 78 22.98 15.53 14.48
CA LEU A 78 22.54 14.44 15.36
C LEU A 78 21.43 14.88 16.32
N THR A 79 21.47 16.13 16.78
CA THR A 79 20.47 16.68 17.70
C THR A 79 19.13 16.82 17.00
N GLU A 80 19.13 17.42 15.80
CA GLU A 80 17.93 17.56 14.99
C GLU A 80 17.33 16.20 14.59
N LEU A 81 18.19 15.25 14.21
CA LEU A 81 17.77 13.89 13.86
C LEU A 81 17.12 13.18 15.06
N GLN A 82 17.63 13.43 16.27
CA GLN A 82 17.08 12.85 17.48
C GLN A 82 15.71 13.44 17.85
N GLU A 83 15.49 14.75 17.68
CA GLU A 83 14.16 15.33 17.86
C GLU A 83 13.12 14.76 16.89
N ILE A 84 13.51 14.52 15.64
CA ILE A 84 12.65 13.90 14.63
C ILE A 84 12.33 12.46 15.02
N TYR A 85 13.34 11.70 15.45
CA TYR A 85 13.17 10.33 15.93
C TYR A 85 12.21 10.25 17.12
N ASP A 86 12.34 11.13 18.12
CA ASP A 86 11.50 11.12 19.31
C ASP A 86 10.03 11.45 18.99
N LYS A 87 9.78 12.37 18.04
CA LYS A 87 8.41 12.66 17.55
C LYS A 87 7.80 11.45 16.86
N LEU A 88 8.52 10.84 15.91
CA LEU A 88 8.05 9.67 15.17
C LEU A 88 7.84 8.45 16.08
N LYS A 89 8.71 8.26 17.08
CA LYS A 89 8.56 7.20 18.07
C LYS A 89 7.31 7.40 18.93
N LYS A 90 7.04 8.65 19.35
CA LYS A 90 5.82 8.97 20.10
C LYS A 90 4.55 8.72 19.27
N GLU A 91 4.58 9.02 17.98
CA GLU A 91 3.48 8.69 17.06
C GLU A 91 3.32 7.17 16.89
N TYR A 92 4.42 6.43 16.76
CA TYR A 92 4.42 4.97 16.69
C TYR A 92 3.84 4.31 17.96
N ASP A 93 4.22 4.81 19.13
CA ASP A 93 3.75 4.27 20.42
C ASP A 93 2.27 4.61 20.70
N ASN A 94 1.74 5.67 20.09
CA ASN A 94 0.32 6.07 20.20
C ASN A 94 -0.62 5.31 19.24
N LEU A 95 -0.08 4.50 18.32
CA LEU A 95 -0.80 3.71 17.31
C LEU A 95 -0.96 2.24 17.74
#